data_AF-A0AAD6KCY1-F1
#
_entry.id   AF-A0AAD6KCY1-F1
#
_cell.length_a   1.000
_cell.length_b   1.000
_cell.length_c   1.000
_cell.angle_alpha   90.00
_cell.angle_beta   90.00
_cell.angle_gamma   90.00
#
_symmetry.space_group_name_H-M   'P 1'
#
loop_
_entity.id
_entity.type
_entity.pdbx_description
1 polymer ?
#
loop_
_entity_poly.entity_id
_entity_poly.type
_entity_poly.pdbx_seq_one_letter_code
_entity_poly.pdbx_strand_id
1 'polypeptide(L)'
;MFSTFKIQSARNILLDNGGLLKIAGFGLIRLSNISPDKAKLTPGTLIDHSNVYMAPEIYNDEIFDRSADAYSFGVILYEMLEGVQPFHPKTPEEAVKLMCLEKKRPQFKIKVRSYPPDLRELIDECWHSEPVVRPTFSEIITRLDRICSNCSKQGWWKDTFKLPWYGSLAQYL
;
A
#
# COMPACT_ATOMS: atom_id res chain seq x y z
N MET A 1 -17.65 -2.98 15.93
CA MET A 1 -18.17 -2.41 14.67
C MET A 1 -17.04 -2.44 13.67
N PHE A 2 -17.05 -3.40 12.73
CA PHE A 2 -16.06 -3.45 11.65
C PHE A 2 -16.30 -2.29 10.70
N SER A 3 -15.69 -1.15 10.99
CA SER A 3 -15.38 -0.17 9.98
C SER A 3 -13.96 -0.50 9.50
N THR A 4 -13.85 -1.44 8.57
CA THR A 4 -12.56 -1.77 7.96
C THR A 4 -12.28 -0.71 6.90
N PHE A 5 -11.37 0.20 7.21
CA PHE A 5 -10.90 1.25 6.32
C PHE A 5 -10.07 0.64 5.19
N LYS A 6 -10.72 0.23 4.10
CA LYS A 6 -10.02 -0.33 2.93
C LYS A 6 -9.35 0.79 2.13
N ILE A 7 -8.02 0.79 2.09
CA ILE A 7 -7.24 1.74 1.29
C ILE A 7 -7.21 1.25 -0.15
N GLN A 8 -7.85 1.99 -1.07
CA GLN A 8 -8.06 1.54 -2.45
C GLN A 8 -7.12 2.16 -3.49
N SER A 9 -6.29 3.13 -3.12
CA SER A 9 -5.28 3.68 -4.04
C SER A 9 -4.28 4.59 -3.32
N ALA A 10 -3.06 4.71 -3.85
CA ALA A 10 -2.16 5.82 -3.53
C ALA A 10 -2.80 7.19 -3.83
N ARG A 11 -3.70 7.27 -4.84
CA ARG A 11 -4.50 8.47 -5.15
C ARG A 11 -5.47 8.87 -4.04
N ASN A 12 -5.77 7.93 -3.16
CA ASN A 12 -6.61 8.18 -1.99
C ASN A 12 -5.79 8.68 -0.80
N ILE A 13 -4.48 8.90 -0.95
CA ILE A 13 -3.66 9.62 0.02
C ILE A 13 -3.67 11.10 -0.38
N LEU A 14 -4.42 11.90 0.38
CA LEU A 14 -4.52 13.35 0.21
C LEU A 14 -3.48 14.05 1.07
N LEU A 15 -2.82 15.07 0.52
CA LEU A 15 -1.95 15.95 1.29
C LEU A 15 -2.74 17.19 1.71
N ASP A 16 -2.83 17.46 3.02
CA ASP A 16 -3.39 18.71 3.53
C ASP A 16 -2.36 19.86 3.42
N ASN A 17 -2.80 21.10 3.50
CA ASN A 17 -1.99 22.32 3.43
C ASN A 17 -0.87 22.38 4.49
N GLY A 18 -0.98 21.59 5.57
CA GLY A 18 0.04 21.42 6.59
C GLY A 18 1.09 20.33 6.29
N GLY A 19 1.07 19.71 5.10
CA GLY A 19 1.97 18.62 4.73
C GLY A 19 1.63 17.26 5.36
N LEU A 20 0.45 17.13 5.97
CA LEU A 20 -0.03 15.88 6.57
C LEU A 20 -0.78 15.04 5.53
N LEU A 21 -0.40 13.77 5.41
CA LEU A 21 -1.10 12.80 4.56
C LEU A 21 -2.35 12.27 5.27
N LYS A 22 -3.48 12.32 4.59
CA LYS A 22 -4.79 11.80 5.05
C LYS A 22 -5.28 10.76 4.05
N ILE A 23 -5.82 9.65 4.55
CA ILE A 23 -6.42 8.63 3.70
C ILE A 23 -7.89 8.99 3.46
N ALA A 24 -8.29 9.01 2.19
CA ALA A 24 -9.65 9.16 1.71
C ALA A 24 -10.10 7.89 0.95
N GLY A 25 -11.27 7.90 0.31
CA GLY A 25 -11.68 6.85 -0.63
C GLY A 25 -11.78 5.45 -0.03
N PHE A 26 -12.46 5.33 1.10
CA PHE A 26 -12.78 4.04 1.71
C PHE A 26 -13.77 3.27 0.84
N GLY A 27 -13.39 2.05 0.47
CA GLY A 27 -14.24 1.16 -0.31
C GLY A 27 -15.52 0.76 0.40
N LEU A 28 -16.66 0.88 -0.28
CA LEU A 28 -17.95 0.35 0.17
C LEU A 28 -18.08 -1.12 -0.28
N ILE A 29 -17.43 -2.04 0.42
CA ILE A 29 -17.60 -3.48 0.20
C ILE A 29 -18.58 -4.04 1.23
N ARG A 30 -19.55 -4.84 0.78
CA ARG A 30 -20.52 -5.51 1.66
C ARG A 30 -19.86 -6.70 2.36
N LEU A 31 -19.78 -6.62 3.68
CA LEU A 31 -19.11 -7.62 4.51
C LEU A 31 -20.10 -8.35 5.41
N SER A 32 -19.83 -9.63 5.61
CA SER A 32 -20.41 -10.46 6.66
C SER A 32 -19.38 -10.63 7.77
N ASN A 33 -19.74 -10.27 8.99
CA ASN A 33 -18.86 -10.46 10.14
C ASN A 33 -18.94 -11.92 10.58
N ILE A 34 -17.78 -12.59 10.65
CA ILE A 34 -17.67 -13.98 11.10
C ILE A 34 -17.31 -14.01 12.60
N SER A 35 -16.41 -13.13 13.02
CA SER A 35 -16.00 -12.94 14.42
C SER A 35 -15.56 -11.48 14.62
N PRO A 36 -15.21 -11.02 15.85
CA PRO A 36 -14.81 -9.62 16.11
C PRO A 36 -13.62 -9.10 15.31
N ASP A 37 -12.76 -9.98 14.77
CA ASP A 37 -11.61 -9.58 13.93
C ASP A 37 -11.57 -10.25 12.54
N LYS A 38 -12.53 -11.13 12.21
CA LYS A 38 -12.65 -11.77 10.90
C LYS A 38 -13.94 -11.40 10.17
N ALA A 39 -13.81 -11.15 8.87
CA ALA A 39 -14.92 -10.88 7.96
C ALA A 39 -14.81 -11.73 6.69
N LYS A 40 -15.92 -11.89 5.99
CA LYS A 40 -16.00 -12.48 4.66
C LYS A 40 -16.89 -11.61 3.77
N LEU A 41 -16.67 -11.62 2.45
CA LEU A 41 -17.55 -10.93 1.51
C LEU A 41 -18.98 -11.49 1.59
N THR A 42 -19.98 -10.63 1.55
CA THR A 42 -21.37 -11.09 1.46
C THR A 42 -21.58 -11.79 0.10
N PRO A 43 -22.31 -12.91 0.03
CA PRO A 43 -22.67 -13.53 -1.25
C PRO A 43 -23.29 -12.52 -2.23
N GLY A 44 -22.86 -12.56 -3.48
CA GLY A 44 -23.29 -11.60 -4.51
C GLY A 44 -22.57 -10.25 -4.49
N THR A 45 -21.52 -10.09 -3.68
CA THR A 45 -20.63 -8.92 -3.76
C THR A 45 -19.84 -8.97 -5.06
N LEU A 46 -19.94 -7.90 -5.86
CA LEU A 46 -19.12 -7.75 -7.06
C LEU A 46 -17.70 -7.35 -6.64
N ILE A 47 -16.72 -8.17 -7.03
CA ILE A 47 -15.30 -7.93 -6.79
C ILE A 47 -14.70 -7.31 -8.06
N ASP A 48 -14.06 -6.16 -7.90
CA ASP A 48 -13.28 -5.56 -8.96
C ASP A 48 -11.90 -6.24 -9.05
N HIS A 49 -11.77 -7.20 -9.97
CA HIS A 49 -10.52 -7.94 -10.20
C HIS A 49 -9.42 -7.11 -10.89
N SER A 50 -9.67 -5.83 -11.19
CA SER A 50 -8.65 -4.87 -11.64
C SER A 50 -7.98 -4.12 -10.48
N ASN A 51 -8.50 -4.26 -9.25
CA ASN A 51 -7.96 -3.57 -8.09
C ASN A 51 -6.66 -4.21 -7.59
N VAL A 52 -5.52 -3.62 -8.00
CA VAL A 52 -4.16 -4.05 -7.64
C VAL A 52 -3.83 -4.02 -6.15
N TYR A 53 -4.61 -3.30 -5.34
CA TYR A 53 -4.40 -3.20 -3.88
C TYR A 53 -5.12 -4.32 -3.12
N MET A 54 -5.87 -5.18 -3.82
CA MET A 54 -6.61 -6.28 -3.22
C MET A 54 -5.69 -7.38 -2.70
N ALA A 55 -5.90 -7.80 -1.45
CA ALA A 55 -5.19 -8.91 -0.85
C ALA A 55 -5.62 -10.27 -1.48
N PRO A 56 -4.71 -11.27 -1.56
CA PRO A 56 -5.00 -12.56 -2.18
C PRO A 56 -6.20 -13.30 -1.58
N GLU A 57 -6.36 -13.26 -0.26
CA GLU A 57 -7.48 -13.90 0.44
C GLU A 57 -8.82 -13.23 0.11
N ILE A 58 -8.84 -11.93 -0.19
CA ILE A 58 -10.05 -11.24 -0.66
C ILE A 58 -10.35 -11.65 -2.10
N TYR A 59 -9.32 -11.73 -2.95
CA TYR A 59 -9.44 -12.17 -4.33
C TYR A 59 -10.03 -13.59 -4.44
N ASN A 60 -9.67 -14.47 -3.51
CA ASN A 60 -10.14 -15.86 -3.45
C ASN A 60 -11.49 -16.04 -2.71
N ASP A 61 -12.17 -14.97 -2.28
CA ASP A 61 -13.37 -15.02 -1.43
C ASP A 61 -13.17 -15.84 -0.13
N GLU A 62 -12.00 -15.70 0.48
CA GLU A 62 -11.67 -16.33 1.76
C GLU A 62 -12.04 -15.43 2.94
N ILE A 63 -11.95 -15.98 4.14
CA ILE A 63 -12.11 -15.21 5.37
C ILE A 63 -10.83 -14.38 5.56
N PHE A 64 -11.00 -13.08 5.81
CA PHE A 64 -9.89 -12.15 5.97
C PHE A 64 -10.05 -11.33 7.25
N ASP A 65 -8.96 -10.69 7.67
CA ASP A 65 -8.91 -9.78 8.81
C ASP A 65 -8.22 -8.46 8.42
N ARG A 66 -7.78 -7.69 9.41
CA ARG A 66 -7.14 -6.38 9.21
C ARG A 66 -5.78 -6.46 8.50
N SER A 67 -5.16 -7.63 8.41
CA SER A 67 -3.92 -7.83 7.65
C SER A 67 -4.12 -7.64 6.14
N ALA A 68 -5.36 -7.70 5.63
CA ALA A 68 -5.66 -7.35 4.25
C ALA A 68 -5.38 -5.86 3.97
N ASP A 69 -5.62 -4.98 4.94
CA ASP A 69 -5.32 -3.56 4.81
C ASP A 69 -3.80 -3.31 4.84
N ALA A 70 -3.04 -4.12 5.60
CA ALA A 70 -1.58 -4.08 5.58
C ALA A 70 -1.01 -4.47 4.21
N TYR A 71 -1.62 -5.45 3.54
CA TYR A 71 -1.29 -5.79 2.16
C TYR A 71 -1.49 -4.62 1.21
N SER A 72 -2.68 -4.00 1.23
CA SER A 72 -2.99 -2.83 0.41
C SER A 72 -1.99 -1.69 0.67
N PHE A 73 -1.62 -1.48 1.94
CA PHE A 73 -0.63 -0.48 2.32
C PHE A 73 0.77 -0.76 1.73
N GLY A 74 1.23 -2.02 1.75
CA GLY A 74 2.50 -2.41 1.11
C GLY A 74 2.53 -2.11 -0.39
N VAL A 75 1.44 -2.42 -1.10
CA VAL A 75 1.30 -2.10 -2.53
C VAL A 75 1.36 -0.59 -2.79
N ILE A 76 0.74 0.21 -1.93
CA ILE A 76 0.78 1.68 -2.03
C ILE A 76 2.18 2.22 -1.79
N LEU A 77 2.88 1.74 -0.76
CA LEU A 77 4.26 2.14 -0.51
C LEU A 77 5.17 1.83 -1.70
N TYR A 78 4.99 0.66 -2.33
CA TYR A 78 5.70 0.32 -3.56
C TYR A 78 5.40 1.32 -4.68
N GLU A 79 4.12 1.61 -4.94
CA GLU A 79 3.73 2.56 -5.99
C GLU A 79 4.27 3.97 -5.72
N MET A 80 4.30 4.40 -4.46
CA MET A 80 4.90 5.68 -4.06
C MET A 80 6.41 5.72 -4.30
N LEU A 81 7.12 4.60 -4.08
CA LEU A 81 8.57 4.52 -4.30
C LEU A 81 8.94 4.45 -5.78
N GLU A 82 8.23 3.63 -6.56
CA GLU A 82 8.54 3.42 -7.98
C GLU A 82 7.88 4.47 -8.89
N GLY A 83 6.88 5.19 -8.37
CA GLY A 83 6.07 6.16 -9.13
C GLY A 83 5.15 5.52 -10.16
N VAL A 84 5.04 4.19 -10.18
CA VAL A 84 4.23 3.42 -11.13
C VAL A 84 3.58 2.23 -10.44
N GLN A 85 2.44 1.78 -10.98
CA GLN A 85 1.75 0.61 -10.46
C GLN A 85 2.59 -0.68 -10.56
N PRO A 86 2.34 -1.66 -9.68
CA PRO A 86 2.94 -2.99 -9.76
C PRO A 86 2.87 -3.57 -11.18
N PHE A 87 3.98 -4.14 -11.65
CA PHE A 87 4.09 -4.81 -12.95
C PHE A 87 3.84 -3.93 -14.20
N HIS A 88 3.83 -2.60 -14.10
CA HIS A 88 3.77 -1.72 -15.27
C HIS A 88 4.83 -2.11 -16.34
N PRO A 89 4.47 -2.25 -17.64
CA PRO A 89 3.25 -1.75 -18.30
C PRO A 89 2.10 -2.76 -18.45
N LYS A 90 2.06 -3.84 -17.64
CA LYS A 90 0.93 -4.79 -17.66
C LYS A 90 -0.39 -4.14 -17.25
N THR A 91 -1.51 -4.71 -17.69
CA THR A 91 -2.83 -4.25 -17.24
C THR A 91 -3.03 -4.55 -15.75
N PRO A 92 -3.89 -3.78 -15.05
CA PRO A 92 -4.18 -4.03 -13.64
C PRO A 92 -4.66 -5.47 -13.35
N GLU A 93 -5.49 -6.04 -14.23
CA GLU A 93 -6.00 -7.41 -14.10
C GLU A 93 -4.88 -8.45 -14.21
N GLU A 94 -3.93 -8.25 -15.13
CA GLU A 94 -2.75 -9.09 -15.23
C GLU A 94 -1.87 -8.98 -13.97
N ALA A 95 -1.68 -7.76 -13.46
CA ALA A 95 -0.92 -7.53 -12.24
C ALA A 95 -1.57 -8.22 -11.03
N VAL A 96 -2.89 -8.11 -10.88
CA VAL A 96 -3.65 -8.80 -9.81
C VAL A 96 -3.48 -10.31 -9.91
N LYS A 97 -3.59 -10.90 -11.12
CA LYS A 97 -3.35 -12.34 -11.32
C LYS A 97 -1.94 -12.75 -10.91
N LEU A 98 -0.91 -12.00 -11.33
CA LEU A 98 0.47 -12.27 -10.94
C LEU A 98 0.67 -12.22 -9.42
N MET A 99 0.06 -11.25 -8.74
CA MET A 99 0.22 -11.07 -7.30
C MET A 99 -0.57 -12.06 -6.46
N CYS A 100 -1.84 -12.30 -6.81
CA CYS A 100 -2.78 -13.08 -6.02
C CYS A 100 -2.74 -14.57 -6.38
N LEU A 101 -2.68 -14.92 -7.67
CA LEU A 101 -2.69 -16.31 -8.13
C LEU A 101 -1.27 -16.89 -8.21
N GLU A 102 -0.35 -16.18 -8.85
CA GLU A 102 1.02 -16.66 -9.04
C GLU A 102 1.96 -16.31 -7.87
N LYS A 103 1.48 -15.57 -6.87
CA LYS A 103 2.24 -15.12 -5.69
C LYS A 103 3.55 -14.39 -6.06
N LYS A 104 3.61 -13.74 -7.22
CA LYS A 104 4.76 -12.94 -7.67
C LYS A 104 4.72 -11.53 -7.09
N ARG A 105 5.88 -10.91 -6.94
CA ARG A 105 6.02 -9.49 -6.53
C ARG A 105 6.79 -8.71 -7.59
N PRO A 106 6.45 -7.43 -7.82
CA PRO A 106 7.14 -6.62 -8.80
C PRO A 106 8.58 -6.34 -8.32
N GLN A 107 9.50 -6.19 -9.26
CA GLN A 107 10.88 -5.84 -8.94
C GLN A 107 10.99 -4.32 -8.72
N PHE A 108 11.72 -3.93 -7.69
CA PHE A 108 12.12 -2.54 -7.48
C PHE A 108 13.14 -2.14 -8.56
N LYS A 109 12.81 -1.14 -9.38
CA LYS A 109 13.70 -0.60 -10.41
C LYS A 109 14.47 0.61 -9.92
N ILE A 110 13.95 1.29 -8.89
CA ILE A 110 14.66 2.41 -8.27
C ILE A 110 15.97 1.91 -7.64
N LYS A 111 17.02 2.73 -7.74
CA LYS A 111 18.35 2.34 -7.23
C LYS A 111 18.28 2.14 -5.72
N VAL A 112 18.89 1.08 -5.21
CA VAL A 112 18.91 0.74 -3.77
C VAL A 112 19.42 1.89 -2.88
N ARG A 113 20.26 2.79 -3.42
CA ARG A 113 20.76 3.97 -2.69
C ARG A 113 19.74 5.11 -2.56
N SER A 114 18.58 5.00 -3.21
CA SER A 114 17.55 6.05 -3.28
C SER A 114 16.46 5.91 -2.21
N TYR A 115 16.42 4.80 -1.45
CA TYR A 115 15.45 4.56 -0.39
C TYR A 115 16.08 3.69 0.73
N PRO A 116 15.54 3.67 1.98
CA PRO A 116 16.17 2.95 3.07
C PRO A 116 15.97 1.44 2.88
N PRO A 117 16.97 0.58 3.10
CA PRO A 117 16.78 -0.87 3.01
C PRO A 117 15.63 -1.39 3.87
N ASP A 118 15.51 -0.89 5.11
CA ASP A 118 14.42 -1.18 6.05
C ASP A 118 13.03 -0.89 5.47
N LEU A 119 12.90 0.11 4.58
CA LEU A 119 11.62 0.44 3.96
C LEU A 119 11.19 -0.64 2.96
N ARG A 120 12.14 -1.17 2.19
CA ARG A 120 11.83 -2.28 1.27
C ARG A 120 11.49 -3.55 2.03
N GLU A 121 12.22 -3.87 3.08
CA GLU A 121 11.90 -5.01 3.94
C GLU A 121 10.48 -4.89 4.50
N LEU A 122 10.12 -3.69 5.00
CA LEU A 122 8.76 -3.42 5.47
C LEU A 122 7.71 -3.61 4.37
N ILE A 123 7.97 -3.14 3.15
CA ILE A 123 7.06 -3.35 2.00
C ILE A 123 6.92 -4.86 1.71
N ASP A 124 8.05 -5.56 1.70
CA ASP A 124 8.13 -7.00 1.43
C ASP A 124 7.33 -7.84 2.42
N GLU A 125 7.31 -7.46 3.69
CA GLU A 125 6.46 -8.08 4.72
C GLU A 125 4.98 -7.66 4.60
N CYS A 126 4.70 -6.38 4.35
CA CYS A 126 3.33 -5.87 4.27
C CYS A 126 2.51 -6.60 3.19
N TRP A 127 3.06 -6.77 1.99
CA TRP A 127 2.37 -7.47 0.90
C TRP A 127 2.68 -8.99 0.85
N HIS A 128 3.09 -9.59 1.95
CA HIS A 128 3.37 -11.02 1.98
C HIS A 128 2.11 -11.85 1.65
N SER A 129 2.26 -12.97 0.93
CA SER A 129 1.10 -13.78 0.52
C SER A 129 0.33 -14.33 1.73
N GLU A 130 1.05 -14.82 2.74
CA GLU A 130 0.46 -15.32 3.97
C GLU A 130 0.08 -14.16 4.92
N PRO A 131 -1.20 -14.00 5.29
CA PRO A 131 -1.69 -12.91 6.15
C PRO A 131 -0.96 -12.79 7.49
N VAL A 132 -0.59 -13.93 8.08
CA VAL A 132 0.03 -14.02 9.41
C VAL A 132 1.45 -13.45 9.47
N VAL A 133 2.12 -13.33 8.33
CA VAL A 133 3.48 -12.75 8.24
C VAL A 133 3.42 -11.22 8.23
N ARG A 134 2.27 -10.65 7.84
CA ARG A 134 2.13 -9.21 7.65
C ARG A 134 2.16 -8.50 9.00
N PRO A 135 2.92 -7.40 9.14
CA PRO A 135 2.96 -6.64 10.38
C PRO A 135 1.62 -5.96 10.66
N THR A 136 1.33 -5.74 11.95
CA THR A 136 0.19 -4.91 12.34
C THR A 136 0.45 -3.44 12.01
N PHE A 137 -0.59 -2.62 11.85
CA PHE A 137 -0.39 -1.18 11.64
C PHE A 137 0.39 -0.49 12.77
N SER A 138 0.27 -0.96 14.01
CA SER A 138 1.09 -0.44 15.11
C SER A 138 2.58 -0.70 14.89
N GLU A 139 2.94 -1.88 14.38
CA GLU A 139 4.32 -2.24 14.04
C GLU A 139 4.80 -1.46 12.81
N ILE A 140 3.95 -1.33 11.79
CA ILE A 140 4.23 -0.54 10.58
C ILE A 140 4.58 0.91 10.97
N ILE A 141 3.75 1.55 11.80
CA ILE A 141 3.96 2.95 12.25
C ILE A 141 5.29 3.05 13.00
N THR A 142 5.54 2.14 13.95
CA THR A 142 6.79 2.13 14.74
C THR A 142 8.03 2.00 13.85
N ARG A 143 7.98 1.12 12.83
CA ARG A 143 9.08 0.96 11.87
C ARG A 143 9.24 2.18 10.98
N LEU A 144 8.16 2.77 10.48
CA LEU A 144 8.21 3.99 9.67
C LEU A 144 8.80 5.16 10.46
N ASP A 145 8.42 5.34 11.72
CA ASP A 145 8.99 6.39 12.58
C ASP A 145 10.50 6.23 12.78
N ARG A 146 10.95 4.98 12.96
CA ARG A 146 12.38 4.65 13.07
C ARG A 146 13.12 4.96 11.77
N ILE A 147 12.54 4.57 10.63
CA ILE A 147 13.09 4.84 9.30
C ILE A 147 13.20 6.36 9.06
N CYS A 148 12.12 7.10 9.27
CA CYS A 148 12.08 8.56 9.12
C CYS A 148 13.12 9.25 10.01
N SER A 149 13.21 8.85 11.29
CA SER A 149 14.20 9.41 12.23
C SER A 149 15.64 9.21 11.78
N ASN A 150 15.95 8.06 11.16
CA ASN A 150 17.28 7.78 10.63
C ASN A 150 17.58 8.61 9.36
N CYS A 151 16.57 8.83 8.51
CA CYS A 151 16.66 9.66 7.31
C CYS A 151 16.86 11.15 7.64
N SER A 152 16.17 11.67 8.66
CA SER A 152 16.27 13.07 9.09
C SER A 152 17.65 13.42 9.62
N LYS A 153 18.30 12.49 10.34
CA LYS A 153 19.68 12.65 10.85
C LYS A 153 20.73 12.72 9.74
N GLN A 154 20.44 12.15 8.57
CA GLN A 154 21.38 12.09 7.44
C GLN A 154 21.16 13.20 6.41
N GLY A 155 20.18 14.10 6.61
CA GLY A 155 19.86 15.18 5.65
C GLY A 155 19.36 14.70 4.28
N TRP A 156 19.15 13.39 4.14
CA TRP A 156 19.10 12.67 2.88
C TRP A 156 17.80 12.84 2.07
N TRP A 157 16.71 13.21 2.73
CA TRP A 157 15.42 13.52 2.10
C TRP A 157 15.43 14.85 1.33
N LYS A 158 16.32 15.80 1.69
CA LYS A 158 16.43 17.10 1.01
C LYS A 158 16.97 16.99 -0.41
N ASP A 159 17.86 16.03 -0.66
CA ASP A 159 18.46 15.81 -1.98
C ASP A 159 17.65 14.81 -2.83
N THR A 160 16.94 13.87 -2.18
CA THR A 160 16.25 12.75 -2.86
C THR A 160 14.80 13.07 -3.23
N PHE A 161 14.08 13.85 -2.41
CA PHE A 161 12.70 14.29 -2.70
C PHE A 161 12.66 15.67 -3.35
N LYS A 162 13.53 15.93 -4.33
CA LYS A 162 13.16 16.89 -5.39
C LYS A 162 12.05 16.26 -6.21
N LEU A 163 10.84 16.30 -5.67
CA LEU A 163 9.63 15.93 -6.39
C LEU A 163 9.67 16.70 -7.72
N PRO A 164 9.58 16.03 -8.89
CA PRO A 164 9.81 16.66 -10.19
C PRO A 164 8.86 17.83 -10.48
N TRP A 165 7.77 17.95 -9.72
CA TRP A 165 6.78 19.02 -9.80
C TRP A 165 7.18 20.32 -9.07
N TYR A 166 8.16 20.28 -8.17
CA TYR A 166 8.54 21.44 -7.35
C TYR A 166 9.19 22.57 -8.16
N GLY A 167 9.82 22.24 -9.29
CA GLY A 167 10.40 23.25 -10.20
C GLY A 167 9.36 23.98 -11.06
N SER A 168 8.17 23.42 -11.24
CA SER A 168 7.12 23.99 -12.10
C SER A 168 6.32 25.11 -11.41
N LEU A 169 6.17 25.04 -10.08
CA LEU A 169 5.37 26.01 -9.32
C LEU A 169 6.14 27.27 -8.92
N ALA A 170 7.48 27.26 -8.98
CA ALA A 170 8.30 28.42 -8.65
C ALA A 170 8.36 29.49 -9.76
N GLN A 171 7.76 29.25 -10.93
CA GLN A 171 7.61 30.27 -11.99
C GLN A 171 6.26 31.01 -11.93
N TYR A 172 5.37 30.62 -11.00
CA TYR A 172 4.04 31.19 -10.85
C TYR A 172 3.80 31.82 -9.45
N LEU A 173 4.86 32.00 -8.66
CA LEU A 173 4.93 32.85 -7.47
C LEU A 173 6.02 33.91 -7.69
#